data_AF-A0A958U8X0-F1
#
_entry.id   AF-A0A958U8X0-F1
#
_cell.length_a   1.000
_cell.length_b   1.000
_cell.length_c   1.000
_cell.angle_alpha   90.00
_cell.angle_beta   90.00
_cell.angle_gamma   90.00
#
_symmetry.space_group_name_H-M   'P 1'
#
loop_
_entity.id
_entity.type
_entity.pdbx_description
1 polymer ?
#
loop_
_entity_poly.entity_id
_entity_poly.type
_entity_poly.pdbx_seq_one_letter_code
_entity_poly.pdbx_strand_id
1 'polypeptide(L)'
;MDLQDQLKNLFPDHIPLEEPVEEKLSSIWLQEEPLICKYEKRNGKPTTIIEGYTGADSDFKLLAKEIKQLLSVGGSFKNEQIIIQGDYRDKI
;
A
#
# COMPACT_ATOMS: atom_id res chain seq x y z
N MET A 1 -37.49 15.28 -2.95
CA MET A 1 -36.89 15.62 -4.26
C MET A 1 -35.41 15.41 -4.10
N ASP A 2 -34.86 14.48 -4.85
CA ASP A 2 -33.48 14.01 -4.68
C ASP A 2 -32.53 15.01 -5.33
N LEU A 3 -31.39 15.29 -4.69
CA LEU A 3 -30.45 16.34 -5.11
C LEU A 3 -29.87 16.01 -6.51
N GLN A 4 -29.82 14.72 -6.83
CA GLN A 4 -29.39 14.18 -8.12
C GLN A 4 -30.38 14.51 -9.26
N ASP A 5 -31.69 14.59 -8.98
CA ASP A 5 -32.70 14.95 -9.98
C ASP A 5 -32.67 16.45 -10.31
N GLN A 6 -32.35 17.30 -9.33
CA GLN A 6 -32.19 18.75 -9.57
C GLN A 6 -30.97 19.04 -10.45
N LEU A 7 -29.86 18.34 -10.24
CA LEU A 7 -28.64 18.51 -11.03
C LEU A 7 -28.83 18.13 -12.50
N LYS A 8 -29.57 17.04 -12.78
CA LYS A 8 -29.91 16.64 -14.16
C LYS A 8 -30.76 17.67 -14.89
N ASN A 9 -31.68 18.34 -14.20
CA ASN A 9 -32.51 19.39 -14.80
C ASN A 9 -31.76 20.70 -15.05
N LEU A 10 -30.78 21.04 -14.19
CA LEU A 10 -30.01 22.28 -14.29
C LEU A 10 -28.84 22.18 -15.28
N PHE A 11 -28.29 20.98 -15.50
CA PHE A 11 -27.13 20.77 -16.36
C PHE A 11 -27.33 19.54 -17.26
N PRO A 12 -28.20 19.62 -18.28
CA PRO A 12 -28.56 18.48 -19.14
C PRO A 12 -27.38 17.94 -19.98
N ASP A 13 -26.37 18.77 -20.26
CA ASP A 13 -25.20 18.39 -21.07
C ASP A 13 -23.98 17.99 -20.22
N HIS A 14 -24.13 17.88 -18.88
CA HIS A 14 -23.01 17.52 -18.02
C HIS A 14 -22.75 16.01 -18.05
N ILE A 15 -21.76 15.61 -18.86
CA ILE A 15 -21.21 14.26 -18.87
C ILE A 15 -20.23 14.15 -17.69
N PRO A 16 -20.44 13.24 -16.72
CA PRO A 16 -19.45 12.98 -15.69
C PRO A 16 -18.15 12.55 -16.38
N LEU A 17 -17.09 13.33 -16.25
CA LEU A 17 -15.77 12.83 -16.61
C LEU A 17 -15.46 11.73 -15.59
N GLU A 18 -15.29 10.50 -16.06
CA GLU A 18 -14.55 9.50 -15.32
C GLU A 18 -13.15 10.10 -15.13
N GLU A 19 -12.88 10.61 -13.92
CA GLU A 19 -11.52 10.88 -13.51
C GLU A 19 -10.75 9.59 -13.79
N PRO A 20 -9.67 9.61 -14.59
CA PRO A 20 -8.86 8.42 -14.75
C PRO A 20 -8.50 7.99 -13.34
N VAL A 21 -8.93 6.78 -12.95
CA VAL A 21 -8.45 6.16 -11.74
C VAL A 21 -6.95 6.11 -11.95
N GLU A 22 -6.22 7.04 -11.32
CA GLU A 22 -4.77 7.02 -11.34
C GLU A 22 -4.41 5.68 -10.72
N GLU A 23 -4.14 4.68 -11.57
CA GLU A 23 -3.25 3.60 -11.23
C GLU A 23 -1.93 4.29 -10.93
N LYS A 24 -1.79 4.74 -9.68
CA LYS A 24 -0.54 5.17 -9.09
C LYS A 24 0.33 3.92 -9.06
N LEU A 25 0.88 3.56 -10.21
CA LEU A 25 2.14 2.84 -10.32
C LEU A 25 3.12 3.72 -9.56
N SER A 26 3.22 3.40 -8.28
CA SER A 26 3.99 4.13 -7.31
C SER A 26 5.41 4.21 -7.85
N SER A 27 5.90 5.44 -8.04
CA SER A 27 7.26 5.69 -8.47
C SER A 27 8.21 5.45 -7.28
N ILE A 28 8.14 4.25 -6.69
CA ILE A 28 8.96 3.84 -5.57
C ILE A 28 10.38 3.71 -6.08
N TRP A 29 11.30 4.38 -5.42
CA TRP A 29 12.71 4.24 -5.72
C TRP A 29 13.17 2.80 -5.40
N LEU A 30 13.64 2.08 -6.42
CA LEU A 30 14.19 0.73 -6.25
C LEU A 30 15.70 0.79 -6.01
N GLN A 31 16.14 0.07 -4.99
CA GLN A 31 17.56 -0.12 -4.68
C GLN A 31 18.14 -1.36 -5.36
N GLU A 32 19.46 -1.39 -5.56
CA GLU A 32 20.17 -2.57 -6.08
C GLU A 32 20.41 -3.64 -5.01
N GLU A 33 20.60 -3.25 -3.75
CA GLU A 33 20.73 -4.20 -2.63
C GLU A 33 19.40 -4.90 -2.29
N PRO A 34 19.43 -6.22 -2.04
CA PRO A 34 18.23 -6.93 -1.63
C PRO A 34 17.72 -6.46 -0.26
N LEU A 35 16.40 -6.36 -0.14
CA LEU A 35 15.76 -6.14 1.15
C LEU A 35 15.95 -7.38 2.05
N ILE A 36 16.10 -7.13 3.35
CA ILE A 36 16.29 -8.19 4.33
C ILE A 36 14.93 -8.58 4.88
N CYS A 37 14.51 -9.81 4.59
CA CYS A 37 13.26 -10.39 5.08
C CYS A 37 13.54 -11.38 6.22
N LYS A 38 13.22 -10.98 7.46
CA LYS A 38 13.38 -11.79 8.68
C LYS A 38 12.06 -12.40 9.12
N TYR A 39 12.16 -13.59 9.71
CA TYR A 39 11.04 -14.25 10.37
C TYR A 39 11.20 -14.17 11.88
N GLU A 40 10.16 -13.69 12.56
CA GLU A 40 10.09 -13.61 14.02
C GLU A 40 8.81 -14.29 14.50
N LYS A 41 8.86 -14.92 15.68
CA LYS A 41 7.66 -15.42 16.37
C LYS A 41 7.36 -14.53 17.56
N ARG A 42 6.24 -13.81 17.55
CA ARG A 42 5.76 -13.04 18.70
C ARG A 42 4.57 -13.74 19.33
N ASN A 43 4.73 -14.15 20.59
CA ASN A 43 3.69 -14.86 21.34
C ASN A 43 3.15 -16.09 20.60
N GLY A 44 4.04 -16.85 19.95
CA GLY A 44 3.71 -18.03 19.15
C GLY A 44 3.17 -17.74 17.73
N LYS A 45 2.87 -16.49 17.39
CA LYS A 45 2.37 -16.11 16.06
C LYS A 45 3.53 -15.73 15.12
N PRO A 46 3.48 -16.15 13.85
CA PRO A 46 4.47 -15.77 12.86
C PRO A 46 4.36 -14.29 12.49
N THR A 47 5.50 -13.63 12.35
CA THR A 47 5.64 -12.23 11.96
C THR A 47 6.81 -12.12 10.99
N THR A 48 6.63 -11.44 9.86
CA THR A 48 7.71 -11.14 8.92
C THR A 48 8.14 -9.68 9.11
N ILE A 49 9.44 -9.44 9.15
CA ILE A 49 10.05 -8.13 9.30
C ILE A 49 10.89 -7.86 8.07
N ILE A 50 10.65 -6.74 7.39
CA ILE A 50 11.37 -6.30 6.20
C ILE A 50 12.16 -5.05 6.56
N GLU A 51 13.46 -5.06 6.31
CA GLU A 51 14.38 -3.96 6.63
C GLU A 51 15.47 -3.80 5.57
N GLY A 52 16.28 -2.75 5.69
CA GLY A 52 17.39 -2.48 4.76
C GLY A 52 16.96 -1.73 3.51
N TYR A 53 15.87 -0.96 3.58
CA TYR A 53 15.51 -0.03 2.51
C TYR A 53 16.32 1.26 2.65
N THR A 54 16.97 1.67 1.56
CA THR A 54 17.91 2.80 1.50
C THR A 54 17.30 4.05 0.85
N GLY A 55 16.06 3.97 0.38
CA GLY A 55 15.33 5.10 -0.18
C GLY A 55 14.68 5.98 0.90
N ALA A 56 13.87 6.95 0.48
CA ALA A 56 13.18 7.84 1.42
C ALA A 56 12.08 7.13 2.22
N ASP A 57 11.86 7.57 3.47
CA ASP A 57 10.76 7.08 4.33
C ASP A 57 9.37 7.13 3.65
N SER A 58 9.15 8.13 2.79
CA SER A 58 7.90 8.29 2.04
C SER A 58 7.68 7.14 1.07
N ASP A 59 8.71 6.76 0.32
CA ASP A 59 8.66 5.63 -0.60
C ASP A 59 8.56 4.30 0.14
N PHE A 60 9.24 4.18 1.29
CA PHE A 60 9.15 2.96 2.08
C PHE A 60 7.76 2.76 2.70
N LYS A 61 7.08 3.85 3.08
CA LYS A 61 5.67 3.81 3.51
C LYS A 61 4.74 3.40 2.36
N LEU A 62 5.03 3.83 1.13
CA LEU A 62 4.29 3.39 -0.05
C LEU A 62 4.51 1.90 -0.31
N LEU A 63 5.75 1.43 -0.32
CA LEU A 63 6.10 0.01 -0.44
C LEU A 63 5.40 -0.84 0.64
N ALA A 64 5.40 -0.38 1.89
CA ALA A 64 4.70 -1.03 2.98
C ALA A 64 3.19 -1.12 2.75
N LYS A 65 2.58 -0.08 2.16
CA LYS A 65 1.16 -0.06 1.83
C LYS A 65 0.85 -1.08 0.72
N GLU A 66 1.67 -1.13 -0.32
CA GLU A 66 1.52 -2.06 -1.43
C GLU A 66 1.67 -3.52 -0.99
N ILE A 67 2.71 -3.83 -0.22
CA ILE A 67 2.91 -5.19 0.32
C ILE A 67 1.71 -5.62 1.18
N LYS A 68 1.18 -4.72 2.02
CA LYS A 68 -0.03 -4.99 2.81
C LYS A 68 -1.27 -5.23 1.96
N GLN A 69 -1.44 -4.48 0.86
CA GLN A 69 -2.55 -4.67 -0.08
C GLN A 69 -2.41 -5.99 -0.84
N LEU A 70 -1.23 -6.26 -1.40
CA LEU A 70 -0.92 -7.48 -2.15
C LEU A 70 -1.16 -8.74 -1.32
N LEU A 71 -0.71 -8.73 -0.07
CA LEU A 71 -0.84 -9.88 0.83
C LEU A 71 -2.14 -9.86 1.66
N SER A 72 -2.92 -8.78 1.57
CA SER A 72 -4.15 -8.57 2.36
C SER A 72 -3.95 -8.80 3.86
N VAL A 73 -2.85 -8.27 4.40
CA VAL A 73 -2.45 -8.50 5.80
C VAL A 73 -2.33 -7.22 6.61
N GLY A 74 -2.56 -7.36 7.91
CA GLY A 74 -2.25 -6.33 8.88
C GLY A 74 -0.75 -6.20 9.09
N GLY A 75 -0.28 -4.97 9.28
CA GLY A 75 1.11 -4.68 9.57
C GLY A 75 1.32 -3.25 10.01
N SER A 76 2.49 -2.98 10.58
CA SER A 76 2.92 -1.67 11.02
C SER A 76 4.29 -1.32 10.46
N PHE A 77 4.57 -0.02 10.37
CA PHE A 77 5.87 0.50 10.03
C PHE A 77 6.48 1.10 11.30
N LYS A 78 7.67 0.64 11.71
CA LYS A 78 8.36 1.12 12.92
C LYS A 78 9.86 1.06 12.72
N ASN A 79 10.59 2.11 13.10
CA ASN A 79 12.05 2.18 13.06
C ASN A 79 12.64 1.79 11.69
N GLU A 80 12.09 2.31 10.58
CA GLU A 80 12.56 1.95 9.23
C GLU A 80 12.45 0.44 8.92
N GLN A 81 11.48 -0.23 9.57
CA GLN A 81 11.15 -1.63 9.32
C GLN A 81 9.65 -1.80 9.09
N ILE A 82 9.31 -2.67 8.14
CA ILE A 82 7.92 -3.08 7.89
C ILE A 82 7.69 -4.39 8.63
N ILE A 83 6.69 -4.40 9.49
CA ILE A 83 6.33 -5.56 10.31
C ILE A 83 4.96 -6.04 9.84
N ILE A 84 4.88 -7.24 9.29
CA ILE A 84 3.62 -7.85 8.82
C ILE A 84 3.31 -9.13 9.61
N GLN A 85 2.03 -9.37 9.85
CA GLN A 85 1.55 -10.57 10.54
C GLN A 85 1.51 -11.74 9.56
N GLY A 86 2.17 -12.86 9.87
CA GLY A 86 2.26 -14.03 9.00
C GLY A 86 3.70 -14.38 8.59
N ASP A 87 3.87 -15.55 7.97
CA ASP A 87 5.08 -15.91 7.23
C ASP A 87 4.79 -15.71 5.74
N TYR A 88 5.37 -14.68 5.16
CA TYR A 88 5.20 -14.34 3.74
C TYR A 88 6.54 -14.22 3.02
N ARG A 89 7.61 -14.78 3.59
CA ARG A 89 8.95 -14.72 2.99
C ARG A 89 9.02 -15.37 1.61
N ASP A 90 8.14 -16.34 1.32
CA ASP A 90 8.09 -16.97 0.00
C ASP A 90 7.36 -16.13 -1.05
N LYS A 91 6.64 -15.07 -0.63
CA LYS A 91 5.83 -14.20 -1.51
C LYS A 91 6.41 -12.79 -1.69
N ILE A 92 7.42 -12.42 -0.91
CA ILE A 92 8.07 -11.10 -0.88
C ILE A 92 9.48 -11.29 -1.42
#